data_AF-A0A957KAZ4-F1
#
_entry.id   AF-A0A957KAZ4-F1
#
_cell.length_a   1.000
_cell.length_b   1.000
_cell.length_c   1.000
_cell.angle_alpha   90.00
_cell.angle_beta   90.00
_cell.angle_gamma   90.00
#
_symmetry.space_group_name_H-M   'P 1'
#
loop_
_entity.id
_entity.type
_entity.pdbx_description
1 polymer ?
#
loop_
_entity_poly.entity_id
_entity_poly.type
_entity_poly.pdbx_seq_one_letter_code
_entity_poly.pdbx_strand_id
1 'polypeptide(L)'
;MKRSTLYGAFLTLLMFWLVILAVVVFLFQARGRLNQDVATLNDEKQSLNEELSARNNQLATAQSGQALAIQELSTRDAELGEAQNQQSSLENELATSQSAIESLAAEATAAAASAAELQATLTAVQQQPPFVRLIAPTADTAITPNEPTEIIIAATDPDGLSLIALAINEENQLFEGHGETLITITVPWTPAAEGSYVIAVSAVDLTEQSSEAVELTLDIVDVDARNAAIRAEVEANVLEIRGLELLAPIVPTLLTRAELAERVETDFFGDYSEEDAADEALIYCAFDFVTCDFDLYEFLISVYSGAIAGFYDPETAEFVVVADGGLLSSSEQWTHAHEFMHALQDQHFGLDQISDDSMDSEAAAAFRALAEGEATLIQLLYLPYFSPEEQATLFEDDGSPDPFAGAPAFFREQILFPYSEGFDFVQTIYDEGGFDRL
;
A
#
# COMPACT_ATOMS: atom_id res chain seq x y z
N MET A 1 55.35 168.40 -62.50
CA MET A 1 54.25 168.74 -61.55
C MET A 1 53.09 167.76 -61.73
N LYS A 2 52.86 166.92 -60.71
CA LYS A 2 51.63 166.23 -60.23
C LYS A 2 50.49 165.83 -61.21
N ARG A 3 50.30 164.51 -61.42
CA ARG A 3 49.02 163.75 -61.63
C ARG A 3 49.32 162.25 -61.91
N SER A 4 49.50 161.38 -60.89
CA SER A 4 49.66 159.92 -61.13
C SER A 4 49.14 158.98 -60.02
N THR A 5 48.45 159.48 -59.00
CA THR A 5 48.02 158.69 -57.83
C THR A 5 46.68 157.97 -57.98
N LEU A 6 45.95 158.10 -59.10
CA LEU A 6 44.63 157.45 -59.31
C LEU A 6 44.70 156.09 -60.03
N TYR A 7 45.73 155.83 -60.85
CA TYR A 7 45.86 154.57 -61.59
C TYR A 7 46.32 153.39 -60.71
N GLY A 8 47.13 153.67 -59.67
CA GLY A 8 47.59 152.63 -58.75
C GLY A 8 46.49 152.02 -57.88
N ALA A 9 45.49 152.82 -57.48
CA ALA A 9 44.38 152.36 -56.64
C ALA A 9 43.34 151.52 -57.41
N PHE A 10 43.13 151.81 -58.70
CA PHE A 10 42.21 151.03 -59.54
C PHE A 10 42.80 149.65 -59.88
N LEU A 11 44.11 149.60 -60.18
CA LEU A 11 44.81 148.34 -60.47
C LEU A 11 44.89 147.42 -59.24
N THR A 12 45.10 147.92 -58.03
CA THR A 12 45.09 147.09 -56.82
C THR A 12 43.71 146.55 -56.48
N LEU A 13 42.65 147.34 -56.69
CA LEU A 13 41.27 146.92 -56.44
C LEU A 13 40.79 145.88 -57.48
N LEU A 14 41.21 146.03 -58.74
CA LEU A 14 41.03 145.02 -59.81
C LEU A 14 41.79 143.74 -59.50
N MET A 15 43.05 143.84 -59.04
CA MET A 15 43.85 142.67 -58.65
C MET A 15 43.23 141.93 -57.45
N PHE A 16 42.70 142.67 -56.47
CA PHE A 16 41.99 142.08 -55.32
C PHE A 16 40.72 141.34 -55.74
N TRP A 17 39.92 141.90 -56.66
CA TRP A 17 38.77 141.22 -57.24
C TRP A 17 39.13 139.96 -58.04
N LEU A 18 40.24 140.00 -58.80
CA LEU A 18 40.74 138.83 -59.53
C LEU A 18 41.23 137.72 -58.58
N VAL A 19 41.87 138.08 -57.46
CA VAL A 19 42.27 137.11 -56.43
C VAL A 19 41.04 136.50 -55.74
N ILE A 20 40.04 137.30 -55.39
CA ILE A 20 38.77 136.79 -54.83
C ILE A 20 38.08 135.86 -55.82
N LEU A 21 38.01 136.22 -57.10
CA LEU A 21 37.43 135.40 -58.15
C LEU A 21 38.19 134.07 -58.30
N ALA A 22 39.53 134.08 -58.27
CA ALA A 22 40.35 132.89 -58.32
C ALA A 22 40.13 131.98 -57.09
N VAL A 23 39.98 132.54 -55.88
CA VAL A 23 39.65 131.78 -54.67
C VAL A 23 38.26 131.17 -54.76
N VAL A 24 37.26 131.92 -55.24
CA VAL A 24 35.89 131.40 -55.44
C VAL A 24 35.89 130.27 -56.46
N VAL A 25 36.60 130.41 -57.58
CA VAL A 25 36.76 129.36 -58.59
C VAL A 25 37.48 128.14 -58.01
N PHE A 26 38.54 128.32 -57.24
CA PHE A 26 39.26 127.24 -56.58
C PHE A 26 38.37 126.50 -55.55
N LEU A 27 37.59 127.22 -54.74
CA LEU A 27 36.64 126.63 -53.79
C LEU A 27 35.50 125.91 -54.52
N PHE A 28 35.04 126.41 -55.66
CA PHE A 28 34.01 125.76 -56.48
C PHE A 28 34.57 124.49 -57.16
N GLN A 29 35.80 124.54 -57.66
CA GLN A 29 36.50 123.38 -58.21
C GLN A 29 36.82 122.34 -57.12
N ALA A 30 37.23 122.77 -55.92
CA ALA A 30 37.48 121.89 -54.79
C ALA A 30 36.18 121.23 -54.30
N ARG A 31 35.07 121.98 -54.23
CA ARG A 31 33.74 121.42 -53.94
C ARG A 31 33.27 120.45 -55.02
N GLY A 32 33.55 120.75 -56.29
CA GLY A 32 33.29 119.87 -57.42
C GLY A 32 34.02 118.53 -57.30
N ARG A 33 35.33 118.56 -57.00
CA ARG A 33 36.14 117.36 -56.74
C ARG A 33 35.63 116.59 -55.51
N LEU A 34 35.36 117.27 -54.41
CA LEU A 34 34.87 116.64 -53.18
C LEU A 34 33.51 115.95 -53.40
N ASN A 35 32.60 116.58 -54.14
CA ASN A 35 31.32 115.98 -54.49
C ASN A 35 31.49 114.75 -55.40
N GLN A 36 32.48 114.78 -56.30
CA GLN A 36 32.82 113.66 -57.17
C GLN A 36 33.44 112.49 -56.39
N ASP A 37 34.32 112.78 -55.44
CA ASP A 37 34.91 111.78 -54.54
C ASP A 37 33.82 111.16 -53.64
N VAL A 38 32.91 111.97 -53.10
CA VAL A 38 31.75 111.48 -52.31
C VAL A 38 30.81 110.62 -53.14
N ALA A 39 30.55 110.99 -54.40
CA ALA A 39 29.76 110.17 -55.31
C ALA A 39 30.46 108.82 -55.58
N THR A 40 31.75 108.85 -55.88
CA THR A 40 32.57 107.65 -56.12
C THR A 40 32.59 106.73 -54.88
N LEU A 41 32.79 107.29 -53.68
CA LEU A 41 32.77 106.56 -52.42
C LEU A 41 31.38 105.98 -52.11
N ASN A 42 30.29 106.66 -52.46
CA ASN A 42 28.95 106.13 -52.29
C ASN A 42 28.66 104.98 -53.26
N ASP A 43 29.13 105.07 -54.51
CA ASP A 43 29.03 104.01 -55.50
C ASP A 43 29.86 102.79 -55.07
N GLU A 44 31.10 102.99 -54.60
CA GLU A 44 31.94 101.92 -54.04
C GLU A 44 31.30 101.28 -52.81
N LYS A 45 30.73 102.08 -51.90
CA LYS A 45 30.01 101.57 -50.72
C LYS A 45 28.78 100.76 -51.13
N GLN A 46 28.04 101.20 -52.14
CA GLN A 46 26.89 100.45 -52.66
C GLN A 46 27.34 99.13 -53.28
N SER A 47 28.38 99.14 -54.12
CA SER A 47 28.97 97.94 -54.70
C SER A 47 29.46 96.96 -53.62
N LEU A 48 30.14 97.44 -52.58
CA LEU A 48 30.59 96.60 -51.47
C LEU A 48 29.40 96.02 -50.69
N ASN A 49 28.33 96.78 -50.48
CA ASN A 49 27.13 96.29 -49.81
C ASN A 49 26.41 95.21 -50.62
N GLU A 50 26.34 95.37 -51.94
CA GLU A 50 25.79 94.37 -52.87
C GLU A 50 26.64 93.09 -52.85
N GLU A 51 27.98 93.21 -52.88
CA GLU A 51 28.90 92.08 -52.78
C GLU A 51 28.81 91.37 -51.42
N LEU A 52 28.73 92.14 -50.32
CA LEU A 52 28.54 91.61 -48.96
C LEU A 52 27.21 90.86 -48.85
N SER A 53 26.12 91.39 -49.44
CA SER A 53 24.82 90.73 -49.48
C SER A 53 24.89 89.41 -50.27
N ALA A 54 25.54 89.40 -51.44
CA ALA A 54 25.74 88.19 -52.23
C ALA A 54 26.57 87.14 -51.48
N ARG A 55 27.68 87.54 -50.84
CA ARG A 55 28.49 86.68 -49.96
C ARG A 55 27.70 86.12 -48.79
N ASN A 56 26.89 86.95 -48.13
CA ASN A 56 26.05 86.52 -47.01
C ASN A 56 25.00 85.50 -47.46
N ASN A 57 24.38 85.69 -48.62
CA ASN A 57 23.44 84.73 -49.20
C ASN A 57 24.12 83.41 -49.58
N GLN A 58 25.32 83.45 -50.15
CA GLN A 58 26.11 82.25 -50.43
C GLN A 58 26.50 81.51 -49.16
N LEU A 59 26.93 82.23 -48.11
CA LEU A 59 27.27 81.65 -46.82
C LEU A 59 26.05 80.99 -46.17
N ALA A 60 24.88 81.65 -46.20
CA ALA A 60 23.63 81.09 -45.68
C ALA A 60 23.22 79.81 -46.43
N THR A 61 23.39 79.79 -47.76
CA THR A 61 23.12 78.60 -48.59
C THR A 61 24.07 77.45 -48.24
N ALA A 62 25.37 77.74 -48.08
CA ALA A 62 26.36 76.75 -47.68
C ALA A 62 26.11 76.21 -46.27
N GLN A 63 25.75 77.06 -45.32
CA GLN A 63 25.37 76.67 -43.95
C GLN A 63 24.12 75.80 -43.94
N SER A 64 23.11 76.12 -44.75
CA SER A 64 21.91 75.28 -44.90
C SER A 64 22.23 73.92 -45.51
N GLY A 65 23.08 73.87 -46.55
CA GLY A 65 23.54 72.60 -47.13
C GLY A 65 24.36 71.75 -46.14
N GLN A 66 25.23 72.39 -45.35
CA GLN A 66 25.96 71.72 -44.28
C GLN A 66 25.03 71.16 -43.20
N ALA A 67 24.00 71.92 -42.79
CA ALA A 67 23.02 71.46 -41.81
C ALA A 67 22.23 70.23 -42.30
N LEU A 68 21.83 70.20 -43.58
CA LEU A 68 21.16 69.05 -44.20
C LEU A 68 22.08 67.82 -44.24
N ALA A 69 23.36 68.00 -44.63
CA ALA A 69 24.32 66.90 -44.66
C ALA A 69 24.59 66.33 -43.26
N ILE A 70 24.66 67.17 -42.22
CA ILE A 70 24.79 66.73 -40.83
C ILE A 70 23.54 65.95 -40.40
N GLN A 71 22.35 66.40 -40.77
CA GLN A 71 21.11 65.69 -40.47
C GLN A 71 21.04 64.32 -41.16
N GLU A 72 21.46 64.23 -42.42
CA GLU A 72 21.50 62.97 -43.18
C GLU A 72 22.52 62.00 -42.58
N LEU A 73 23.71 62.48 -42.20
CA LEU A 73 24.72 61.68 -41.48
C LEU A 73 24.20 61.19 -40.14
N SER A 74 23.55 62.05 -39.36
CA SER A 74 22.94 61.65 -38.07
C SER A 74 21.85 60.59 -38.25
N THR A 75 21.10 60.64 -39.35
CA THR A 75 20.06 59.63 -39.65
C THR A 75 20.71 58.30 -40.01
N ARG A 76 21.75 58.32 -40.87
CA ARG A 76 22.53 57.12 -41.22
C ARG A 76 23.25 56.49 -40.02
N ASP A 77 23.77 57.30 -39.11
CA ASP A 77 24.40 56.79 -37.89
C ASP A 77 23.38 56.09 -36.98
N ALA A 78 22.14 56.61 -36.91
CA ALA A 78 21.06 55.97 -36.18
C ALA A 78 20.63 54.63 -36.83
N GLU A 79 20.46 54.61 -38.15
CA GLU A 79 20.15 53.39 -38.93
C GLU A 79 21.25 52.34 -38.80
N LEU A 80 22.52 52.75 -38.85
CA LEU A 80 23.66 51.85 -38.65
C LEU A 80 23.67 51.26 -37.24
N GLY A 81 23.38 52.09 -36.21
CA GLY A 81 23.27 51.62 -34.84
C GLY A 81 22.14 50.61 -34.65
N GLU A 82 20.98 50.84 -35.27
CA GLU A 82 19.86 49.90 -35.27
C GLU A 82 20.22 48.58 -35.97
N ALA A 83 20.86 48.64 -37.14
CA ALA A 83 21.33 47.45 -37.86
C ALA A 83 22.37 46.64 -37.07
N GLN A 84 23.30 47.32 -36.39
CA GLN A 84 24.29 46.67 -35.52
C GLN A 84 23.63 45.97 -34.32
N ASN A 85 22.64 46.62 -33.69
CA ASN A 85 21.87 46.01 -32.61
C ASN A 85 21.09 44.79 -33.10
N GLN A 86 20.47 44.87 -34.28
CA GLN A 86 19.75 43.74 -34.87
C GLN A 86 20.69 42.58 -35.23
N GLN A 87 21.88 42.87 -35.76
CA GLN A 87 22.89 41.86 -36.03
C GLN A 87 23.31 41.16 -34.73
N SER A 88 23.61 41.90 -33.66
CA SER A 88 24.00 41.32 -32.37
C SER A 88 22.87 40.46 -31.78
N SER A 89 21.60 40.86 -31.95
CA SER A 89 20.44 40.05 -31.55
C SER A 89 20.39 38.73 -32.31
N LEU A 90 20.56 38.75 -33.64
CA LEU A 90 20.55 37.55 -34.48
C LEU A 90 21.72 36.61 -34.15
N GLU A 91 22.90 37.14 -33.84
CA GLU A 91 24.06 36.35 -33.40
C GLU A 91 23.79 35.63 -32.08
N ASN A 92 23.13 36.31 -31.12
CA ASN A 92 22.70 35.69 -29.86
C ASN A 92 21.61 34.62 -30.06
N GLU A 93 20.63 34.88 -30.93
CA GLU A 93 19.58 33.91 -31.28
C GLU A 93 20.17 32.68 -31.98
N LEU A 94 21.15 32.88 -32.87
CA LEU A 94 21.86 31.80 -33.55
C LEU A 94 22.66 30.94 -32.57
N ALA A 95 23.43 31.56 -31.68
CA ALA A 95 24.17 30.85 -30.64
C ALA A 95 23.24 30.05 -29.73
N THR A 96 22.11 30.65 -29.34
CA THR A 96 21.06 29.98 -28.54
C THR A 96 20.47 28.78 -29.29
N SER A 97 20.14 28.95 -30.57
CA SER A 97 19.59 27.88 -31.40
C SER A 97 20.59 26.74 -31.62
N GLN A 98 21.88 27.06 -31.80
CA GLN A 98 22.94 26.05 -31.92
C GLN A 98 23.08 25.22 -30.64
N SER A 99 23.11 25.87 -29.48
CA SER A 99 23.15 25.17 -28.19
C SER A 99 21.91 24.29 -27.97
N ALA A 100 20.73 24.77 -28.36
CA ALA A 100 19.50 23.97 -28.29
C ALA A 100 19.55 22.74 -29.21
N ILE A 101 20.08 22.87 -30.44
CA ILE A 101 20.27 21.76 -31.37
C ILE A 101 21.24 20.73 -30.79
N GLU A 102 22.37 21.18 -30.21
CA GLU A 102 23.33 20.28 -29.56
C GLU A 102 22.72 19.52 -28.38
N SER A 103 21.92 20.21 -27.53
CA SER A 103 21.19 19.58 -26.43
C SER A 103 20.20 18.52 -26.94
N LEU A 104 19.39 18.87 -27.94
CA LEU A 104 18.40 17.95 -28.52
C LEU A 104 19.07 16.75 -29.21
N ALA A 105 20.22 16.95 -29.86
CA ALA A 105 20.98 15.85 -30.46
C ALA A 105 21.53 14.89 -29.40
N ALA A 106 21.99 15.41 -28.25
CA ALA A 106 22.42 14.60 -27.12
C ALA A 106 21.25 13.83 -26.50
N GLU A 107 20.10 14.48 -26.28
CA GLU A 107 18.87 13.85 -25.79
C GLU A 107 18.38 12.73 -26.72
N ALA A 108 18.37 12.97 -28.03
CA ALA A 108 17.98 11.96 -29.02
C ALA A 108 18.92 10.74 -29.00
N THR A 109 20.22 10.96 -28.83
CA THR A 109 21.21 9.88 -28.71
C THR A 109 21.00 9.06 -27.44
N ALA A 110 20.73 9.72 -26.31
CA ALA A 110 20.44 9.05 -25.04
C ALA A 110 19.13 8.24 -25.11
N ALA A 111 18.08 8.80 -25.70
CA ALA A 111 16.81 8.11 -25.90
C ALA A 111 16.97 6.87 -26.80
N ALA A 112 17.76 6.96 -27.87
CA ALA A 112 18.04 5.82 -28.74
C ALA A 112 18.81 4.70 -28.00
N ALA A 113 19.76 5.05 -27.13
CA ALA A 113 20.47 4.09 -26.31
C ALA A 113 19.53 3.39 -25.30
N SER A 114 18.66 4.15 -24.63
CA SER A 114 17.67 3.58 -23.70
C SER A 114 16.65 2.68 -24.41
N ALA A 115 16.19 3.07 -25.60
CA ALA A 115 15.31 2.22 -26.42
C ALA A 115 15.99 0.90 -26.82
N ALA A 116 17.29 0.93 -27.15
CA ALA A 116 18.05 -0.28 -27.45
C ALA A 116 18.19 -1.21 -26.22
N GLU A 117 18.41 -0.65 -25.03
CA GLU A 117 18.48 -1.40 -23.77
C GLU A 117 17.12 -2.00 -23.37
N LEU A 118 16.03 -1.25 -23.54
CA LEU A 118 14.67 -1.75 -23.31
C LEU A 118 14.31 -2.86 -24.30
N GLN A 119 14.68 -2.72 -25.57
CA GLN A 119 14.46 -3.77 -26.57
C GLN A 119 15.24 -5.04 -26.22
N ALA A 120 16.47 -4.92 -25.73
CA ALA A 120 17.27 -6.05 -25.27
C ALA A 120 16.62 -6.73 -24.06
N THR A 121 16.15 -5.96 -23.08
CA THR A 121 15.43 -6.46 -21.90
C THR A 121 14.13 -7.17 -22.30
N LEU A 122 13.33 -6.57 -23.18
CA LEU A 122 12.09 -7.17 -23.69
C LEU A 122 12.38 -8.50 -24.38
N THR A 123 13.39 -8.54 -25.25
CA THR A 123 13.80 -9.77 -25.94
C THR A 123 14.26 -10.84 -24.94
N ALA A 124 14.98 -10.45 -23.88
CA ALA A 124 15.41 -11.39 -22.85
C ALA A 124 14.23 -11.97 -22.06
N VAL A 125 13.21 -11.17 -21.77
CA VAL A 125 11.97 -11.61 -21.10
C VAL A 125 11.16 -12.55 -22.00
N GLN A 126 11.03 -12.24 -23.29
CA GLN A 126 10.35 -13.09 -24.29
C GLN A 126 11.07 -14.41 -24.58
N GLN A 127 12.36 -14.52 -24.26
CA GLN A 127 13.12 -15.77 -24.39
C GLN A 127 13.09 -16.65 -23.14
N GLN A 128 12.42 -16.22 -22.07
CA GLN A 128 12.23 -17.07 -20.91
C GLN A 128 11.10 -18.07 -21.18
N PRO A 129 11.21 -19.30 -20.66
CA PRO A 129 10.10 -20.24 -20.74
C PRO A 129 8.90 -19.71 -19.93
N PRO A 130 7.68 -20.21 -20.22
CA PRO A 130 6.49 -19.82 -19.49
C PRO A 130 6.62 -20.16 -18.00
N PHE A 131 6.00 -19.35 -17.16
CA PHE A 131 5.93 -19.59 -15.72
C PHE A 131 4.61 -20.28 -15.38
N VAL A 132 4.66 -21.34 -14.57
CA VAL A 132 3.48 -22.07 -14.09
C VAL A 132 3.56 -22.25 -12.58
N ARG A 133 2.41 -22.27 -11.92
CA ARG A 133 2.30 -22.53 -10.49
C ARG A 133 1.00 -23.24 -10.16
N LEU A 134 1.10 -24.24 -9.29
CA LEU A 134 -0.03 -24.83 -8.59
C LEU A 134 -0.41 -23.92 -7.40
N ILE A 135 -1.62 -23.39 -7.40
CA ILE A 135 -2.14 -22.48 -6.38
C ILE A 135 -2.84 -23.27 -5.27
N ALA A 136 -3.66 -24.25 -5.65
CA ALA A 136 -4.34 -25.17 -4.74
C ALA A 136 -4.48 -26.55 -5.42
N PRO A 137 -4.50 -27.65 -4.68
CA PRO A 137 -4.17 -27.74 -3.24
C PRO A 137 -2.69 -27.45 -2.95
N THR A 138 -2.36 -27.21 -1.68
CA THR A 138 -0.99 -27.14 -1.16
C THR A 138 -0.61 -28.45 -0.47
N ALA A 139 0.66 -28.63 -0.10
CA ALA A 139 1.15 -29.85 0.55
C ALA A 139 0.42 -30.19 1.87
N ASP A 140 -0.03 -29.17 2.60
CA ASP A 140 -0.70 -29.33 3.89
C ASP A 140 -2.24 -29.36 3.77
N THR A 141 -2.77 -29.37 2.55
CA THR A 141 -4.22 -29.42 2.35
C THR A 141 -4.75 -30.81 2.69
N ALA A 142 -5.59 -30.92 3.71
CA ALA A 142 -6.33 -32.14 4.01
C ALA A 142 -7.39 -32.39 2.92
N ILE A 143 -7.39 -33.59 2.34
CA ILE A 143 -8.31 -33.99 1.28
C ILE A 143 -8.92 -35.33 1.66
N THR A 144 -10.25 -35.38 1.69
CA THR A 144 -11.01 -36.59 1.98
C THR A 144 -11.27 -37.39 0.70
N PRO A 145 -11.05 -38.71 0.69
CA PRO A 145 -11.43 -39.56 -0.43
C PRO A 145 -12.90 -39.40 -0.81
N ASN A 146 -13.18 -39.43 -2.11
CA ASN A 146 -14.52 -39.30 -2.71
C ASN A 146 -15.19 -37.94 -2.54
N GLU A 147 -14.50 -36.93 -2.00
CA GLU A 147 -14.97 -35.56 -1.96
C GLU A 147 -14.40 -34.70 -3.10
N PRO A 148 -15.20 -33.79 -3.68
CA PRO A 148 -14.73 -32.90 -4.73
C PRO A 148 -13.74 -31.86 -4.16
N THR A 149 -12.56 -31.81 -4.75
CA THR A 149 -11.50 -30.83 -4.50
C THR A 149 -11.19 -30.05 -5.78
N GLU A 150 -10.82 -28.78 -5.65
CA GLU A 150 -10.43 -27.96 -6.80
C GLU A 150 -8.90 -27.89 -6.94
N ILE A 151 -8.42 -28.18 -8.15
CA ILE A 151 -7.03 -27.93 -8.54
C ILE A 151 -7.00 -26.58 -9.27
N ILE A 152 -6.27 -25.62 -8.71
CA ILE A 152 -6.15 -24.27 -9.27
C ILE A 152 -4.72 -24.09 -9.79
N ILE A 153 -4.58 -23.81 -11.08
CA ILE A 153 -3.31 -23.64 -11.77
C ILE A 153 -3.26 -22.23 -12.34
N ALA A 154 -2.14 -21.53 -12.15
CA ALA A 154 -1.87 -20.26 -12.81
C ALA A 154 -0.65 -20.40 -13.72
N ALA A 155 -0.76 -19.93 -14.96
CA ALA A 155 0.34 -19.90 -15.92
C ALA A 155 0.43 -18.53 -16.58
N THR A 156 1.64 -18.07 -16.90
CA THR A 156 1.87 -16.79 -17.57
C THR A 156 3.08 -16.82 -18.48
N ASP A 157 2.97 -16.11 -19.59
CA ASP A 157 4.05 -15.91 -20.55
C ASP A 157 3.83 -14.58 -21.31
N PRO A 158 4.89 -13.76 -21.54
CA PRO A 158 4.77 -12.49 -22.27
C PRO A 158 4.35 -12.64 -23.74
N ASP A 159 4.72 -13.74 -24.41
CA ASP A 159 4.36 -14.02 -25.81
C ASP A 159 3.03 -14.77 -25.92
N GLY A 160 2.53 -15.29 -24.81
CA GLY A 160 1.24 -15.96 -24.70
C GLY A 160 1.38 -17.47 -24.58
N LEU A 161 0.35 -18.11 -24.02
CA LEU A 161 0.35 -19.53 -23.73
C LEU A 161 -0.30 -20.34 -24.87
N SER A 162 0.33 -21.44 -25.27
CA SER A 162 -0.27 -22.42 -26.18
C SER A 162 -1.01 -23.53 -25.43
N LEU A 163 -0.41 -24.06 -24.37
CA LEU A 163 -0.91 -25.23 -23.67
C LEU A 163 -0.56 -25.19 -22.18
N ILE A 164 -1.46 -25.69 -21.34
CA ILE A 164 -1.18 -26.04 -19.94
C ILE A 164 -1.45 -27.55 -19.79
N ALA A 165 -0.50 -28.28 -19.24
CA ALA A 165 -0.63 -29.70 -18.95
C ALA A 165 -0.75 -29.93 -17.44
N LEU A 166 -1.75 -30.69 -17.04
CA LEU A 166 -1.96 -31.20 -15.69
C LEU A 166 -1.85 -32.72 -15.74
N ALA A 167 -0.94 -33.30 -14.97
CA ALA A 167 -0.85 -34.72 -14.74
C ALA A 167 -1.27 -35.02 -13.30
N ILE A 168 -2.14 -36.00 -13.10
CA ILE A 168 -2.42 -36.58 -11.79
C ILE A 168 -2.04 -38.06 -11.90
N ASN A 169 -0.95 -38.43 -11.23
CA ASN A 169 -0.27 -39.72 -11.41
C ASN A 169 0.08 -39.96 -12.90
N GLU A 170 -0.53 -40.94 -13.55
CA GLU A 170 -0.31 -41.25 -14.97
C GLU A 170 -1.35 -40.62 -15.91
N GLU A 171 -2.40 -39.98 -15.37
CA GLU A 171 -3.47 -39.39 -16.17
C GLU A 171 -3.18 -37.93 -16.51
N ASN A 172 -3.07 -37.64 -17.80
CA ASN A 172 -2.78 -36.31 -18.31
C ASN A 172 -4.04 -35.62 -18.85
N GLN A 173 -4.24 -34.37 -18.46
CA GLN A 173 -5.21 -33.44 -18.99
C GLN A 173 -4.48 -32.25 -19.61
N LEU A 174 -4.98 -31.80 -20.77
CA LEU A 174 -4.40 -30.69 -21.51
C LEU A 174 -5.44 -29.59 -21.67
N PHE A 175 -5.02 -28.36 -21.44
CA PHE A 175 -5.85 -27.16 -21.54
C PHE A 175 -5.22 -26.19 -22.54
N GLU A 176 -6.02 -25.66 -23.47
CA GLU A 176 -5.53 -24.70 -24.45
C GLU A 176 -5.29 -23.33 -23.80
N GLY A 177 -4.14 -22.73 -24.08
CA GLY A 177 -3.76 -21.41 -23.58
C GLY A 177 -4.35 -20.24 -24.38
N HIS A 178 -4.95 -20.50 -25.55
CA HIS A 178 -5.62 -19.50 -26.41
C HIS A 178 -4.77 -18.26 -26.78
N GLY A 179 -3.46 -18.30 -26.57
CA GLY A 179 -2.56 -17.15 -26.74
C GLY A 179 -2.70 -16.07 -25.66
N GLU A 180 -3.39 -16.35 -24.55
CA GLU A 180 -3.48 -15.42 -23.42
C GLU A 180 -2.13 -15.36 -22.68
N THR A 181 -1.79 -14.18 -22.14
CA THR A 181 -0.52 -13.97 -21.41
C THR A 181 -0.60 -14.39 -19.94
N LEU A 182 -1.81 -14.56 -19.40
CA LEU A 182 -2.07 -15.06 -18.06
C LEU A 182 -3.36 -15.87 -18.07
N ILE A 183 -3.30 -17.11 -17.59
CA ILE A 183 -4.46 -17.98 -17.44
C ILE A 183 -4.50 -18.54 -16.03
N THR A 184 -5.72 -18.67 -15.50
CA THR A 184 -6.01 -19.49 -14.33
C THR A 184 -7.01 -20.56 -14.70
N ILE A 185 -6.71 -21.81 -14.36
CA ILE A 185 -7.55 -22.98 -14.63
C ILE A 185 -7.97 -23.57 -13.30
N THR A 186 -9.26 -23.81 -13.15
CA THR A 186 -9.82 -24.58 -12.04
C THR A 186 -10.30 -25.93 -12.58
N VAL A 187 -9.74 -27.01 -12.06
CA VAL A 187 -10.08 -28.38 -12.45
C VAL A 187 -10.73 -29.07 -11.25
N PRO A 188 -11.99 -29.48 -11.34
CA PRO A 188 -12.59 -30.31 -10.31
C PRO A 188 -11.94 -31.70 -10.33
N TRP A 189 -11.52 -32.17 -9.18
CA TRP A 189 -10.87 -33.45 -8.99
C TRP A 189 -11.45 -34.17 -7.77
N THR A 190 -11.74 -35.45 -7.91
CA THR A 190 -12.25 -36.28 -6.81
C THR A 190 -11.35 -37.51 -6.68
N PRO A 191 -10.51 -37.58 -5.65
CA PRO A 191 -9.64 -38.73 -5.42
C PRO A 191 -10.47 -39.92 -4.95
N ALA A 192 -10.45 -41.02 -5.69
CA ALA A 192 -11.35 -42.16 -5.44
C ALA A 192 -10.97 -43.00 -4.21
N ALA A 193 -9.71 -42.94 -3.78
CA ALA A 193 -9.19 -43.77 -2.70
C ALA A 193 -8.05 -43.07 -1.94
N GLU A 194 -7.79 -43.53 -0.72
CA GLU A 194 -6.56 -43.20 0.00
C GLU A 194 -5.32 -43.60 -0.81
N GLY A 195 -4.23 -42.85 -0.63
CA GLY A 195 -2.95 -43.13 -1.26
C GLY A 195 -2.17 -41.86 -1.59
N SER A 196 -0.98 -42.07 -2.15
CA SER A 196 -0.12 -40.98 -2.59
C SER A 196 -0.47 -40.58 -4.03
N TYR A 197 -0.73 -39.29 -4.25
CA TYR A 197 -1.04 -38.71 -5.55
C TYR A 197 0.02 -37.69 -5.93
N VAL A 198 0.57 -37.80 -7.13
CA VAL A 198 1.52 -36.82 -7.68
C VAL A 198 0.78 -35.94 -8.69
N ILE A 199 0.63 -34.66 -8.36
CA ILE A 199 0.10 -33.64 -9.25
C ILE A 199 1.28 -32.92 -9.88
N ALA A 200 1.41 -32.98 -11.20
CA ALA A 200 2.43 -32.25 -11.94
C ALA A 200 1.79 -31.27 -12.92
N VAL A 201 2.27 -30.02 -12.95
CA VAL A 201 1.79 -29.00 -13.88
C VAL A 201 2.93 -28.40 -14.68
N SER A 202 2.70 -28.21 -15.97
CA SER A 202 3.63 -27.54 -16.89
C SER A 202 2.89 -26.67 -17.89
N ALA A 203 3.57 -25.68 -18.46
CA ALA A 203 3.00 -24.81 -19.50
C ALA A 203 3.93 -24.76 -20.72
N VAL A 204 3.33 -24.52 -21.88
CA VAL A 204 4.02 -24.29 -23.15
C VAL A 204 3.56 -22.94 -23.71
N ASP A 205 4.49 -22.12 -24.17
CA ASP A 205 4.21 -20.82 -24.79
C ASP A 205 3.85 -20.97 -26.28
N LEU A 206 3.56 -19.86 -26.97
CA LEU A 206 3.33 -19.85 -28.43
C LEU A 206 4.61 -20.08 -29.26
N THR A 207 5.79 -20.05 -28.64
CA THR A 207 7.10 -20.28 -29.28
C THR A 207 7.60 -21.72 -29.13
N GLU A 208 6.78 -22.60 -28.54
CA GLU A 208 7.05 -24.02 -28.23
C GLU A 208 8.10 -24.23 -27.11
N GLN A 209 8.37 -23.22 -26.29
CA GLN A 209 9.16 -23.38 -25.05
C GLN A 209 8.29 -23.91 -23.92
N SER A 210 8.85 -24.83 -23.14
CA SER A 210 8.18 -25.46 -22.00
C SER A 210 8.74 -24.94 -20.68
N SER A 211 7.86 -24.73 -19.70
CA SER A 211 8.25 -24.54 -18.32
C SER A 211 8.91 -25.80 -17.74
N GLU A 212 9.64 -25.64 -16.64
CA GLU A 212 9.86 -26.78 -15.74
C GLU A 212 8.52 -27.23 -15.13
N ALA A 213 8.39 -28.53 -14.87
CA ALA A 213 7.20 -29.07 -14.22
C ALA A 213 7.22 -28.74 -12.72
N VAL A 214 6.10 -28.24 -12.20
CA VAL A 214 5.88 -28.08 -10.76
C VAL A 214 5.14 -29.32 -10.27
N GLU A 215 5.76 -30.06 -9.35
CA GLU A 215 5.21 -31.28 -8.77
C GLU A 215 4.78 -31.06 -7.32
N LEU A 216 3.62 -31.62 -6.97
CA LEU A 216 3.09 -31.69 -5.62
C LEU A 216 2.73 -33.14 -5.33
N THR A 217 3.24 -33.69 -4.22
CA THR A 217 2.81 -34.99 -3.71
C THR A 217 1.81 -34.78 -2.58
N LEU A 218 0.68 -35.46 -2.65
CA LEU A 218 -0.39 -35.42 -1.65
C LEU A 218 -0.64 -36.84 -1.15
N ASP A 219 -0.57 -37.03 0.15
CA ASP A 219 -0.98 -38.27 0.79
C ASP A 219 -2.42 -38.11 1.26
N ILE A 220 -3.33 -38.71 0.50
CA ILE A 220 -4.76 -38.65 0.77
C ILE A 220 -5.12 -39.75 1.74
N VAL A 221 -5.75 -39.33 2.83
CA VAL A 221 -6.10 -40.16 3.97
C VAL A 221 -7.53 -39.82 4.39
N ASP A 222 -8.34 -40.85 4.65
CA ASP A 222 -9.69 -40.67 5.20
C ASP A 222 -9.58 -40.47 6.71
N VAL A 223 -9.20 -39.26 7.11
CA VAL A 223 -9.05 -38.88 8.52
C VAL A 223 -10.37 -39.04 9.26
N ASP A 224 -11.49 -38.69 8.63
CA ASP A 224 -12.82 -38.80 9.23
C ASP A 224 -13.21 -40.25 9.53
N ALA A 225 -13.04 -41.16 8.57
CA ALA A 225 -13.33 -42.57 8.79
C ALA A 225 -12.40 -43.19 9.83
N ARG A 226 -11.11 -42.81 9.84
CA ARG A 226 -10.15 -43.28 10.84
C ARG A 226 -10.49 -42.76 12.24
N ASN A 227 -10.83 -41.48 12.37
CA ASN A 227 -11.28 -40.90 13.63
C ASN A 227 -12.61 -41.53 14.09
N ALA A 228 -13.54 -41.83 13.18
CA ALA A 228 -14.77 -42.55 13.52
C ALA A 228 -14.48 -43.95 14.08
N ALA A 229 -13.50 -44.67 13.50
CA ALA A 229 -13.07 -45.96 14.01
C ALA A 229 -12.40 -45.85 15.39
N ILE A 230 -11.54 -44.86 15.60
CA ILE A 230 -10.90 -44.57 16.89
C ILE A 230 -11.97 -44.26 17.96
N ARG A 231 -12.92 -43.37 17.67
CA ARG A 231 -14.01 -43.04 18.60
C ARG A 231 -14.86 -44.26 18.95
N ALA A 232 -15.21 -45.08 17.96
CA ALA A 232 -15.97 -46.31 18.22
C ALA A 232 -15.20 -47.29 19.13
N GLU A 233 -13.87 -47.34 19.04
CA GLU A 233 -13.04 -48.12 19.96
C GLU A 233 -13.02 -47.52 21.37
N VAL A 234 -12.83 -46.20 21.50
CA VAL A 234 -12.93 -45.50 22.80
C VAL A 234 -14.28 -45.77 23.47
N GLU A 235 -15.38 -45.59 22.73
CA GLU A 235 -16.75 -45.79 23.21
C GLU A 235 -17.00 -47.24 23.64
N ALA A 236 -16.54 -48.22 22.86
CA ALA A 236 -16.64 -49.63 23.22
C ALA A 236 -15.88 -49.95 24.51
N ASN A 237 -14.69 -49.38 24.69
CA ASN A 237 -13.88 -49.56 25.89
C ASN A 237 -14.55 -48.90 27.10
N VAL A 238 -15.14 -47.71 26.96
CA VAL A 238 -15.91 -47.06 28.05
C VAL A 238 -17.13 -47.89 28.45
N LEU A 239 -17.89 -48.40 27.48
CA LEU A 239 -19.02 -49.31 27.74
C LEU A 239 -18.56 -50.57 28.49
N GLU A 240 -17.42 -51.16 28.10
CA GLU A 240 -16.84 -52.32 28.78
C GLU A 240 -16.40 -52.00 30.21
N ILE A 241 -15.70 -50.89 30.42
CA ILE A 241 -15.23 -50.46 31.74
C ILE A 241 -16.43 -50.23 32.66
N ARG A 242 -17.40 -49.43 32.21
CA ARG A 242 -18.52 -48.96 33.05
C ARG A 242 -19.61 -50.02 33.25
N GLY A 243 -19.79 -50.91 32.26
CA GLY A 243 -20.80 -51.96 32.27
C GLY A 243 -22.24 -51.48 31.99
N LEU A 244 -22.42 -50.28 31.44
CA LEU A 244 -23.71 -49.75 31.01
C LEU A 244 -23.96 -50.06 29.53
N GLU A 245 -25.22 -50.27 29.15
CA GLU A 245 -25.62 -50.45 27.75
C GLU A 245 -25.93 -49.10 27.10
N LEU A 246 -25.61 -48.95 25.82
CA LEU A 246 -26.01 -47.78 25.05
C LEU A 246 -27.52 -47.83 24.76
N LEU A 247 -28.29 -46.86 25.27
CA LEU A 247 -29.75 -46.80 25.12
C LEU A 247 -30.18 -46.09 23.82
N ALA A 248 -29.40 -45.10 23.39
CA ALA A 248 -29.60 -44.39 22.13
C ALA A 248 -28.24 -44.09 21.46
N PRO A 249 -28.17 -43.95 20.12
CA PRO A 249 -26.95 -43.56 19.45
C PRO A 249 -26.45 -42.21 19.96
N ILE A 250 -25.17 -42.14 20.31
CA ILE A 250 -24.45 -40.91 20.65
C ILE A 250 -23.60 -40.56 19.44
N VAL A 251 -23.67 -39.30 18.98
CA VAL A 251 -22.89 -38.83 17.84
C VAL A 251 -22.09 -37.61 18.29
N PRO A 252 -20.75 -37.65 18.28
CA PRO A 252 -19.94 -36.51 18.63
C PRO A 252 -19.98 -35.43 17.55
N THR A 253 -20.07 -34.18 17.98
CA THR A 253 -19.70 -32.99 17.20
C THR A 253 -18.20 -32.74 17.40
N LEU A 254 -17.45 -32.63 16.32
CA LEU A 254 -16.06 -32.21 16.38
C LEU A 254 -15.96 -30.72 16.05
N LEU A 255 -15.27 -29.97 16.91
CA LEU A 255 -14.97 -28.56 16.68
C LEU A 255 -13.46 -28.35 16.65
N THR A 256 -12.98 -27.51 15.75
CA THR A 256 -11.64 -26.94 15.88
C THR A 256 -11.59 -25.96 17.06
N ARG A 257 -10.39 -25.65 17.56
CA ARG A 257 -10.23 -24.62 18.62
C ARG A 257 -10.86 -23.28 18.22
N ALA A 258 -10.78 -22.92 16.94
CA ALA A 258 -11.36 -21.68 16.42
C ALA A 258 -12.90 -21.71 16.42
N GLU A 259 -13.50 -22.83 16.02
CA GLU A 259 -14.96 -23.00 16.07
C GLU A 259 -15.48 -23.04 17.51
N LEU A 260 -14.73 -23.64 18.44
CA LEU A 260 -15.07 -23.58 19.86
C LEU A 260 -15.05 -22.14 20.39
N ALA A 261 -14.04 -21.34 20.04
CA ALA A 261 -13.97 -19.95 20.48
C ALA A 261 -15.17 -19.13 19.99
N GLU A 262 -15.59 -19.31 18.73
CA GLU A 262 -16.81 -18.70 18.20
C GLU A 262 -18.05 -19.20 18.97
N ARG A 263 -18.14 -20.51 19.22
CA ARG A 263 -19.25 -21.13 19.96
C ARG A 263 -19.36 -20.61 21.40
N VAL A 264 -18.24 -20.41 22.09
CA VAL A 264 -18.21 -19.87 23.45
C VAL A 264 -18.79 -18.45 23.46
N GLU A 265 -18.40 -17.60 22.51
CA GLU A 265 -18.93 -16.24 22.41
C GLU A 265 -20.42 -16.21 22.08
N THR A 266 -20.90 -17.09 21.21
CA THR A 266 -22.30 -17.04 20.75
C THR A 266 -23.29 -17.79 21.64
N ASP A 267 -22.91 -18.97 22.12
CA ASP A 267 -23.86 -19.90 22.73
C ASP A 267 -23.70 -19.92 24.26
N PHE A 268 -22.46 -19.92 24.77
CA PHE A 268 -22.21 -19.96 26.22
C PHE A 268 -22.42 -18.59 26.87
N PHE A 269 -21.99 -17.52 26.19
CA PHE A 269 -22.11 -16.15 26.69
C PHE A 269 -23.11 -15.30 25.89
N GLY A 270 -23.91 -15.89 25.00
CA GLY A 270 -24.88 -15.17 24.17
C GLY A 270 -25.90 -14.35 24.97
N ASP A 271 -26.27 -14.84 26.15
CA ASP A 271 -27.17 -14.17 27.10
C ASP A 271 -26.44 -13.54 28.31
N TYR A 272 -25.11 -13.61 28.38
CA TYR A 272 -24.29 -13.07 29.47
C TYR A 272 -23.51 -11.85 29.01
N SER A 273 -23.88 -10.66 29.48
CA SER A 273 -23.30 -9.41 29.02
C SER A 273 -22.07 -8.98 29.85
N GLU A 274 -21.27 -8.06 29.30
CA GLU A 274 -20.21 -7.37 30.07
C GLU A 274 -20.78 -6.66 31.32
N GLU A 275 -22.05 -6.23 31.29
CA GLU A 275 -22.71 -5.60 32.44
C GLU A 275 -23.00 -6.62 33.54
N ASP A 276 -23.48 -7.82 33.18
CA ASP A 276 -23.71 -8.92 34.12
C ASP A 276 -22.39 -9.33 34.79
N ALA A 277 -21.32 -9.47 34.00
CA ALA A 277 -19.98 -9.77 34.50
C ALA A 277 -19.44 -8.69 35.45
N ALA A 278 -19.69 -7.42 35.14
CA ALA A 278 -19.28 -6.31 36.01
C ALA A 278 -20.04 -6.33 37.35
N ASP A 279 -21.34 -6.62 37.33
CA ASP A 279 -22.15 -6.74 38.54
C ASP A 279 -21.71 -7.93 39.41
N GLU A 280 -21.39 -9.07 38.81
CA GLU A 280 -20.84 -10.24 39.52
C GLU A 280 -19.43 -9.96 40.08
N ALA A 281 -18.56 -9.29 39.32
CA ALA A 281 -17.23 -8.90 39.77
C ALA A 281 -17.28 -8.00 41.02
N LEU A 282 -18.30 -7.17 41.18
CA LEU A 282 -18.51 -6.37 42.40
C LEU A 282 -18.82 -7.25 43.62
N ILE A 283 -19.58 -8.33 43.43
CA ILE A 283 -19.86 -9.31 44.50
C ILE A 283 -18.56 -10.01 44.89
N TYR A 284 -17.82 -10.53 43.91
CA TYR A 284 -16.54 -11.20 44.17
C TYR A 284 -15.51 -10.27 44.80
N CYS A 285 -15.45 -8.99 44.40
CA CYS A 285 -14.60 -8.00 45.07
C CYS A 285 -15.03 -7.75 46.52
N ALA A 286 -16.34 -7.70 46.81
CA ALA A 286 -16.83 -7.48 48.18
C ALA A 286 -16.44 -8.59 49.17
N PHE A 287 -16.18 -9.80 48.67
CA PHE A 287 -15.68 -10.94 49.44
C PHE A 287 -14.15 -11.14 49.33
N ASP A 288 -13.43 -10.18 48.75
CA ASP A 288 -11.97 -10.23 48.52
C ASP A 288 -11.52 -11.45 47.67
N PHE A 289 -12.38 -11.98 46.79
CA PHE A 289 -12.01 -13.06 45.87
C PHE A 289 -11.24 -12.56 44.64
N VAL A 290 -11.53 -11.33 44.21
CA VAL A 290 -10.86 -10.64 43.09
C VAL A 290 -10.63 -9.17 43.42
N THR A 291 -9.80 -8.49 42.63
CA THR A 291 -9.70 -7.01 42.72
C THR A 291 -10.92 -6.36 42.08
N CYS A 292 -11.31 -5.16 42.53
CA CYS A 292 -12.49 -4.46 42.01
C CYS A 292 -12.34 -3.97 40.56
N ASP A 293 -11.15 -4.05 39.99
CA ASP A 293 -10.83 -3.77 38.58
C ASP A 293 -10.58 -5.06 37.77
N PHE A 294 -10.90 -6.23 38.34
CA PHE A 294 -10.79 -7.51 37.64
C PHE A 294 -11.81 -7.59 36.50
N ASP A 295 -11.32 -7.84 35.29
CA ASP A 295 -12.17 -8.05 34.12
C ASP A 295 -12.68 -9.50 34.11
N LEU A 296 -13.85 -9.70 34.71
CA LEU A 296 -14.47 -11.02 34.80
C LEU A 296 -14.89 -11.55 33.42
N TYR A 297 -15.37 -10.68 32.55
CA TYR A 297 -15.87 -11.07 31.23
C TYR A 297 -14.73 -11.60 30.35
N GLU A 298 -13.64 -10.85 30.23
CA GLU A 298 -12.45 -11.27 29.47
C GLU A 298 -11.85 -12.56 30.07
N PHE A 299 -11.81 -12.66 31.40
CA PHE A 299 -11.35 -13.86 32.09
C PHE A 299 -12.17 -15.10 31.74
N LEU A 300 -13.51 -15.02 31.83
CA LEU A 300 -14.39 -16.15 31.56
C LEU A 300 -14.30 -16.60 30.09
N ILE A 301 -14.29 -15.66 29.13
CA ILE A 301 -14.11 -15.98 27.71
C ILE A 301 -12.76 -16.69 27.48
N SER A 302 -11.68 -16.17 28.07
CA SER A 302 -10.34 -16.74 27.95
C SER A 302 -10.27 -18.17 28.50
N VAL A 303 -10.83 -18.41 29.69
CA VAL A 303 -10.83 -19.74 30.32
C VAL A 303 -11.68 -20.72 29.52
N TYR A 304 -12.90 -20.35 29.11
CA TYR A 304 -13.79 -21.29 28.42
C TYR A 304 -13.32 -21.60 27.00
N SER A 305 -12.78 -20.61 26.26
CA SER A 305 -12.22 -20.87 24.93
C SER A 305 -10.88 -21.64 24.96
N GLY A 306 -10.09 -21.47 26.02
CA GLY A 306 -8.76 -22.07 26.16
C GLY A 306 -8.71 -23.42 26.89
N ALA A 307 -9.51 -23.60 27.95
CA ALA A 307 -9.43 -24.77 28.83
C ALA A 307 -10.28 -25.95 28.36
N ILE A 308 -11.37 -25.70 27.63
CA ILE A 308 -12.32 -26.75 27.24
C ILE A 308 -11.68 -27.62 26.15
N ALA A 309 -11.45 -28.90 26.44
CA ALA A 309 -11.00 -29.89 25.45
C ALA A 309 -12.18 -30.66 24.83
N GLY A 310 -13.33 -30.64 25.50
CA GLY A 310 -14.59 -31.26 25.12
C GLY A 310 -15.65 -30.87 26.16
N PHE A 311 -16.92 -31.09 25.83
CA PHE A 311 -18.01 -30.93 26.77
C PHE A 311 -19.23 -31.75 26.34
N TYR A 312 -20.05 -32.14 27.31
CA TYR A 312 -21.39 -32.65 27.10
C TYR A 312 -22.40 -31.64 27.65
N ASP A 313 -23.33 -31.20 26.81
CA ASP A 313 -24.46 -30.37 27.22
C ASP A 313 -25.69 -31.27 27.50
N PRO A 314 -26.11 -31.42 28.77
CA PRO A 314 -27.25 -32.26 29.12
C PRO A 314 -28.60 -31.68 28.71
N GLU A 315 -28.71 -30.38 28.40
CA GLU A 315 -29.97 -29.78 27.95
C GLU A 315 -30.28 -30.13 26.49
N THR A 316 -29.25 -30.15 25.66
CA THR A 316 -29.36 -30.44 24.23
C THR A 316 -28.95 -31.87 23.87
N ALA A 317 -28.37 -32.60 24.81
CA ALA A 317 -27.67 -33.87 24.61
C ALA A 317 -26.56 -33.76 23.55
N GLU A 318 -25.92 -32.59 23.43
CA GLU A 318 -24.81 -32.36 22.51
C GLU A 318 -23.51 -32.85 23.14
N PHE A 319 -22.81 -33.75 22.45
CA PHE A 319 -21.48 -34.23 22.81
C PHE A 319 -20.45 -33.57 21.89
N VAL A 320 -19.54 -32.76 22.45
CA VAL A 320 -18.49 -32.06 21.70
C VAL A 320 -17.11 -32.53 22.11
N VAL A 321 -16.23 -32.77 21.13
CA VAL A 321 -14.78 -32.91 21.33
C VAL A 321 -14.04 -31.89 20.47
N VAL A 322 -13.06 -31.22 21.04
CA VAL A 322 -12.20 -30.31 20.30
C VAL A 322 -11.11 -31.11 19.59
N ALA A 323 -11.06 -31.03 18.26
CA ALA A 323 -10.02 -31.68 17.46
C ALA A 323 -9.64 -30.84 16.23
N ASP A 324 -8.34 -30.61 16.02
CA ASP A 324 -7.82 -29.70 14.99
C ASP A 324 -7.60 -30.42 13.63
N GLY A 325 -8.62 -31.14 13.16
CA GLY A 325 -8.71 -31.71 11.81
C GLY A 325 -7.75 -32.86 11.47
N GLY A 326 -6.83 -33.22 12.37
CA GLY A 326 -5.93 -34.36 12.25
C GLY A 326 -6.53 -35.68 12.74
N LEU A 327 -5.71 -36.73 12.76
CA LEU A 327 -6.06 -37.95 13.50
C LEU A 327 -6.12 -37.65 15.00
N LEU A 328 -7.12 -38.20 15.69
CA LEU A 328 -7.28 -38.00 17.13
C LEU A 328 -6.04 -38.44 17.89
N SER A 329 -5.40 -37.48 18.55
CA SER A 329 -4.33 -37.67 19.51
C SER A 329 -4.82 -38.44 20.75
N SER A 330 -3.86 -38.94 21.54
CA SER A 330 -4.16 -39.57 22.81
C SER A 330 -4.98 -38.67 23.73
N SER A 331 -4.68 -37.36 23.77
CA SER A 331 -5.37 -36.38 24.61
C SER A 331 -6.84 -36.21 24.20
N GLU A 332 -7.09 -36.12 22.89
CA GLU A 332 -8.46 -36.01 22.35
C GLU A 332 -9.24 -37.32 22.56
N GLN A 333 -8.61 -38.49 22.43
CA GLN A 333 -9.22 -39.78 22.78
C GLN A 333 -9.53 -39.87 24.28
N TRP A 334 -8.65 -39.36 25.14
CA TRP A 334 -8.81 -39.35 26.59
C TRP A 334 -9.94 -38.42 27.03
N THR A 335 -10.11 -37.29 26.33
CA THR A 335 -11.24 -36.38 26.48
C THR A 335 -12.53 -37.01 25.96
N HIS A 336 -12.49 -37.66 24.78
CA HIS A 336 -13.65 -38.38 24.22
C HIS A 336 -14.19 -39.43 25.19
N ALA A 337 -13.32 -40.14 25.91
CA ALA A 337 -13.74 -41.10 26.93
C ALA A 337 -14.50 -40.46 28.10
N HIS A 338 -14.06 -39.27 28.55
CA HIS A 338 -14.69 -38.50 29.62
C HIS A 338 -16.08 -38.03 29.20
N GLU A 339 -16.17 -37.35 28.06
CA GLU A 339 -17.43 -36.77 27.58
C GLU A 339 -18.45 -37.84 27.15
N PHE A 340 -17.99 -38.94 26.56
CA PHE A 340 -18.87 -40.07 26.26
C PHE A 340 -19.46 -40.68 27.55
N MET A 341 -18.74 -40.64 28.68
CA MET A 341 -19.29 -41.05 29.96
C MET A 341 -20.42 -40.12 30.41
N HIS A 342 -20.33 -38.80 30.20
CA HIS A 342 -21.45 -37.89 30.48
C HIS A 342 -22.68 -38.22 29.65
N ALA A 343 -22.50 -38.50 28.36
CA ALA A 343 -23.60 -38.94 27.51
C ALA A 343 -24.23 -40.26 27.99
N LEU A 344 -23.45 -41.20 28.52
CA LEU A 344 -23.97 -42.41 29.15
C LEU A 344 -24.69 -42.13 30.48
N GLN A 345 -24.14 -41.26 31.32
CA GLN A 345 -24.78 -40.84 32.57
C GLN A 345 -26.15 -40.24 32.27
N ASP A 346 -26.24 -39.40 31.26
CA ASP A 346 -27.49 -38.75 30.89
C ASP A 346 -28.55 -39.76 30.42
N GLN A 347 -28.16 -40.72 29.57
CA GLN A 347 -29.06 -41.79 29.12
C GLN A 347 -29.63 -42.63 30.27
N HIS A 348 -28.83 -42.93 31.30
CA HIS A 348 -29.25 -43.84 32.39
C HIS A 348 -29.82 -43.12 33.61
N PHE A 349 -29.37 -41.91 33.89
CA PHE A 349 -29.61 -41.22 35.16
C PHE A 349 -30.23 -39.82 35.00
N GLY A 350 -30.26 -39.26 33.77
CA GLY A 350 -30.81 -37.93 33.47
C GLY A 350 -29.96 -36.82 34.08
N LEU A 351 -28.92 -36.40 33.36
CA LEU A 351 -28.03 -35.32 33.80
C LEU A 351 -28.67 -33.94 33.62
N ASP A 352 -29.73 -33.81 32.83
CA ASP A 352 -30.52 -32.58 32.67
C ASP A 352 -31.05 -32.01 34.01
N GLN A 353 -31.16 -32.86 35.03
CA GLN A 353 -31.47 -32.45 36.41
C GLN A 353 -30.47 -31.44 37.00
N ILE A 354 -29.24 -31.37 36.48
CA ILE A 354 -28.21 -30.41 36.91
C ILE A 354 -28.61 -28.96 36.62
N SER A 355 -29.52 -28.76 35.66
CA SER A 355 -30.09 -27.48 35.24
C SER A 355 -31.46 -27.22 35.90
N ASP A 356 -31.89 -28.04 36.87
CA ASP A 356 -33.14 -27.80 37.59
C ASP A 356 -32.99 -26.61 38.57
N ASP A 357 -33.61 -25.48 38.21
CA ASP A 357 -33.67 -24.25 39.01
C ASP A 357 -34.21 -24.44 40.45
N SER A 358 -34.83 -25.58 40.75
CA SER A 358 -35.30 -25.91 42.10
C SER A 358 -34.21 -26.46 43.02
N MET A 359 -33.05 -26.88 42.50
CA MET A 359 -31.89 -27.26 43.29
C MET A 359 -31.16 -26.03 43.83
N ASP A 360 -30.75 -26.07 45.10
CA ASP A 360 -29.85 -25.05 45.63
C ASP A 360 -28.41 -25.28 45.13
N SER A 361 -27.56 -24.26 45.28
CA SER A 361 -26.19 -24.27 44.77
C SER A 361 -25.33 -25.40 45.34
N GLU A 362 -25.57 -25.83 46.59
CA GLU A 362 -24.82 -26.90 47.23
C GLU A 362 -25.25 -28.27 46.68
N ALA A 363 -26.55 -28.48 46.51
CA ALA A 363 -27.08 -29.69 45.89
C ALA A 363 -26.64 -29.80 44.43
N ALA A 364 -26.68 -28.70 43.67
CA ALA A 364 -26.19 -28.65 42.30
C ALA A 364 -24.68 -28.98 42.25
N ALA A 365 -23.86 -28.35 43.11
CA ALA A 365 -22.43 -28.63 43.18
C ALA A 365 -22.12 -30.09 43.54
N ALA A 366 -22.87 -30.70 44.47
CA ALA A 366 -22.71 -32.11 44.83
C ALA A 366 -23.07 -33.05 43.66
N PHE A 367 -24.13 -32.73 42.91
CA PHE A 367 -24.51 -33.49 41.72
C PHE A 367 -23.44 -33.37 40.62
N ARG A 368 -22.94 -32.14 40.36
CA ARG A 368 -21.83 -31.90 39.42
C ARG A 368 -20.60 -32.73 39.81
N ALA A 369 -20.22 -32.70 41.08
CA ALA A 369 -19.07 -33.44 41.58
C ALA A 369 -19.23 -34.97 41.44
N LEU A 370 -20.44 -35.50 41.64
CA LEU A 370 -20.70 -36.91 41.37
C LEU A 370 -20.53 -37.25 39.88
N ALA A 371 -21.12 -36.45 38.98
CA ALA A 371 -21.06 -36.68 37.54
C ALA A 371 -19.62 -36.59 37.00
N GLU A 372 -18.93 -35.48 37.30
CA GLU A 372 -17.54 -35.25 36.89
C GLU A 372 -16.56 -36.22 37.54
N GLY A 373 -16.80 -36.60 38.79
CA GLY A 373 -15.98 -37.58 39.50
C GLY A 373 -16.01 -38.97 38.85
N GLU A 374 -17.19 -39.41 38.39
CA GLU A 374 -17.33 -40.69 37.68
C GLU A 374 -16.74 -40.63 36.27
N ALA A 375 -16.95 -39.54 35.53
CA ALA A 375 -16.30 -39.35 34.23
C ALA A 375 -14.76 -39.35 34.37
N THR A 376 -14.22 -38.67 35.39
CA THR A 376 -12.78 -38.66 35.72
C THR A 376 -12.27 -40.06 36.10
N LEU A 377 -13.05 -40.82 36.87
CA LEU A 377 -12.70 -42.20 37.21
C LEU A 377 -12.63 -43.09 35.95
N ILE A 378 -13.62 -42.97 35.05
CA ILE A 378 -13.64 -43.70 33.77
C ILE A 378 -12.44 -43.32 32.91
N GLN A 379 -12.15 -42.02 32.82
CA GLN A 379 -11.00 -41.48 32.12
C GLN A 379 -9.67 -42.09 32.65
N LEU A 380 -9.52 -42.25 33.96
CA LEU A 380 -8.35 -42.90 34.56
C LEU A 380 -8.32 -44.42 34.37
N LEU A 381 -9.47 -45.09 34.42
CA LEU A 381 -9.59 -46.53 34.12
C LEU A 381 -9.35 -46.84 32.63
N TYR A 382 -9.51 -45.85 31.76
CA TYR A 382 -9.19 -45.93 30.34
C TYR A 382 -7.69 -45.79 30.03
N LEU A 383 -6.89 -45.20 30.93
CA LEU A 383 -5.45 -44.99 30.74
C LEU A 383 -4.66 -46.24 30.28
N PRO A 384 -4.94 -47.48 30.76
CA PRO A 384 -4.25 -48.69 30.31
C PRO A 384 -4.46 -49.08 28.85
N TYR A 385 -5.42 -48.47 28.13
CA TYR A 385 -5.63 -48.69 26.70
C TYR A 385 -4.58 -47.96 25.84
N PHE A 386 -3.91 -46.96 26.40
CA PHE A 386 -2.79 -46.28 25.77
C PHE A 386 -1.47 -47.01 25.98
N SER A 387 -0.59 -46.96 24.98
CA SER A 387 0.81 -47.38 25.11
C SER A 387 1.58 -46.51 26.10
N PRO A 388 2.74 -46.97 26.64
CA PRO A 388 3.53 -46.16 27.55
C PRO A 388 4.01 -44.82 26.97
N GLU A 389 4.18 -44.72 25.65
CA GLU A 389 4.55 -43.48 24.97
C GLU A 389 3.37 -42.52 24.93
N GLU A 390 2.19 -43.01 24.53
CA GLU A 390 0.95 -42.23 24.53
C GLU A 390 0.59 -41.75 25.95
N GLN A 391 0.73 -42.60 26.96
CA GLN A 391 0.54 -42.19 28.36
C GLN A 391 1.50 -41.07 28.76
N ALA A 392 2.75 -41.10 28.31
CA ALA A 392 3.70 -40.02 28.61
C ALA A 392 3.24 -38.70 27.97
N THR A 393 2.71 -38.74 26.74
CA THR A 393 2.21 -37.53 26.05
C THR A 393 1.02 -36.88 26.74
N LEU A 394 0.16 -37.65 27.42
CA LEU A 394 -1.00 -37.12 28.14
C LEU A 394 -0.63 -36.22 29.32
N PHE A 395 0.55 -36.45 29.92
CA PHE A 395 1.04 -35.72 31.08
C PHE A 395 2.28 -34.86 30.77
N GLU A 396 2.64 -34.78 29.49
CA GLU A 396 3.73 -33.93 29.04
C GLU A 396 3.27 -32.48 29.02
N ASP A 397 4.09 -31.58 29.57
CA ASP A 397 3.91 -30.14 29.39
C ASP A 397 4.32 -29.81 27.96
N ASP A 398 3.32 -29.62 27.10
CA ASP A 398 3.50 -29.25 25.69
C ASP A 398 3.91 -27.77 25.52
N GLY A 399 4.07 -27.03 26.62
CA GLY A 399 4.39 -25.61 26.62
C GLY A 399 3.20 -24.73 26.22
N SER A 400 1.98 -25.30 26.14
CA SER A 400 0.77 -24.52 25.99
C SER A 400 0.58 -23.57 27.19
N PRO A 401 0.04 -22.36 26.98
CA PRO A 401 -0.29 -21.48 28.08
C PRO A 401 -1.26 -22.17 29.05
N ASP A 402 -0.91 -22.21 30.34
CA ASP A 402 -1.84 -22.67 31.38
C ASP A 402 -3.14 -21.85 31.25
N PRO A 403 -4.29 -22.48 30.95
CA PRO A 403 -5.54 -21.74 30.75
C PRO A 403 -6.03 -21.10 32.04
N PHE A 404 -5.51 -21.52 33.20
CA PHE A 404 -5.75 -20.91 34.50
C PHE A 404 -4.64 -19.93 34.93
N ALA A 405 -3.72 -19.57 34.04
CA ALA A 405 -2.67 -18.61 34.33
C ALA A 405 -3.26 -17.25 34.73
N GLY A 406 -2.99 -16.82 35.97
CA GLY A 406 -3.53 -15.57 36.51
C GLY A 406 -4.98 -15.69 37.01
N ALA A 407 -5.60 -16.86 36.94
CA ALA A 407 -6.92 -17.11 37.52
C ALA A 407 -6.88 -16.88 39.05
N PRO A 408 -7.81 -16.08 39.61
CA PRO A 408 -8.00 -15.99 41.04
C PRO A 408 -8.26 -17.37 41.65
N ALA A 409 -7.70 -17.62 42.85
CA ALA A 409 -7.78 -18.93 43.50
C ALA A 409 -9.22 -19.41 43.65
N PHE A 410 -10.16 -18.51 43.94
CA PHE A 410 -11.58 -18.82 44.03
C PHE A 410 -12.12 -19.51 42.77
N PHE A 411 -11.88 -18.94 41.58
CA PHE A 411 -12.37 -19.53 40.33
C PHE A 411 -11.68 -20.86 40.00
N ARG A 412 -10.38 -20.95 40.26
CA ARG A 412 -9.65 -22.19 40.05
C ARG A 412 -10.21 -23.33 40.92
N GLU A 413 -10.43 -23.07 42.19
CA GLU A 413 -11.02 -24.06 43.10
C GLU A 413 -12.46 -24.41 42.68
N GLN A 414 -13.27 -23.41 42.30
CA GLN A 414 -14.65 -23.63 41.86
C GLN A 414 -14.73 -24.51 40.61
N ILE A 415 -13.86 -24.27 39.62
CA ILE A 415 -13.83 -25.03 38.37
C ILE A 415 -13.29 -26.44 38.58
N LEU A 416 -12.24 -26.60 39.39
CA LEU A 416 -11.60 -27.90 39.59
C LEU A 416 -12.29 -28.78 40.64
N PHE A 417 -13.08 -28.21 41.54
CA PHE A 417 -13.74 -28.93 42.63
C PHE A 417 -14.51 -30.19 42.17
N PRO A 418 -15.36 -30.14 41.12
CA PRO A 418 -16.09 -31.33 40.67
C PRO A 418 -15.16 -32.45 40.19
N TYR A 419 -14.02 -32.11 39.59
CA TYR A 419 -13.06 -33.07 39.07
C TYR A 419 -12.19 -33.66 40.18
N SER A 420 -11.76 -32.86 41.16
CA SER A 420 -10.87 -33.33 42.22
C SER A 420 -11.62 -33.99 43.37
N GLU A 421 -12.49 -33.25 44.04
CA GLU A 421 -13.21 -33.73 45.22
C GLU A 421 -14.32 -34.73 44.83
N GLY A 422 -14.92 -34.52 43.65
CA GLY A 422 -15.85 -35.47 43.06
C GLY A 422 -15.18 -36.80 42.72
N PHE A 423 -14.00 -36.78 42.11
CA PHE A 423 -13.23 -37.99 41.86
C PHE A 423 -12.89 -38.72 43.16
N ASP A 424 -12.36 -38.03 44.17
CA ASP A 424 -12.02 -38.64 45.47
C ASP A 424 -13.25 -39.31 46.12
N PHE A 425 -14.41 -38.67 46.04
CA PHE A 425 -15.68 -39.22 46.52
C PHE A 425 -16.09 -40.48 45.75
N VAL A 426 -16.12 -40.42 44.42
CA VAL A 426 -16.52 -41.53 43.56
C VAL A 426 -15.54 -42.70 43.67
N GLN A 427 -14.24 -42.42 43.67
CA GLN A 427 -13.20 -43.43 43.84
C GLN A 427 -13.36 -44.17 45.18
N THR A 428 -13.66 -43.44 46.26
CA THR A 428 -13.92 -44.06 47.58
C THR A 428 -15.07 -45.06 47.50
N ILE A 429 -16.16 -44.72 46.82
CA ILE A 429 -17.31 -45.62 46.65
C ILE A 429 -16.96 -46.80 45.74
N TYR A 430 -16.25 -46.54 44.64
CA TYR A 430 -15.80 -47.56 43.71
C TYR A 430 -14.87 -48.59 44.38
N ASP A 431 -13.96 -48.16 45.26
CA ASP A 431 -13.06 -49.07 45.98
C ASP A 431 -13.80 -49.99 46.97
N GLU A 432 -15.00 -49.63 47.42
CA GLU A 432 -15.83 -50.44 48.32
C GLU A 432 -16.61 -51.57 47.63
N GLY A 433 -16.78 -51.53 46.31
CA GLY A 433 -17.57 -52.55 45.62
C GLY A 433 -17.75 -52.41 44.11
N GLY A 434 -16.91 -51.60 43.45
CA GLY A 434 -16.99 -51.30 42.02
C GLY A 434 -18.21 -50.45 41.65
N PHE A 435 -18.53 -50.44 40.36
CA PHE A 435 -19.67 -49.69 39.81
C PHE A 435 -21.04 -50.12 40.35
N ASP A 436 -21.19 -51.30 40.95
CA ASP A 436 -22.46 -51.70 41.58
C ASP A 436 -22.82 -50.85 42.82
N ARG A 437 -21.85 -50.10 43.35
CA ARG A 437 -22.03 -49.17 44.49
C ARG A 437 -22.31 -47.73 44.07
N LEU A 438 -22.00 -47.38 42.81
CA LEU A 438 -22.24 -46.08 42.18
C LEU A 438 -23.54 -46.17 41.39
#